data_AF-G5J5L5-F1
#
_entry.id   AF-G5J5L5-F1
#
_cell.length_a   1.000
_cell.length_b   1.000
_cell.length_c   1.000
_cell.angle_alpha   90.00
_cell.angle_beta   90.00
_cell.angle_gamma   90.00
#
_symmetry.space_group_name_H-M   'P 1'
#
loop_
_entity.id
_entity.type
_entity.pdbx_description
1 polymer ?
#
loop_
_entity_poly.entity_id
_entity_poly.type
_entity_poly.pdbx_seq_one_letter_code
_entity_poly.pdbx_strand_id
1 'polypeptide(L)'
;MSLLLLFNTSELSKVKNNFFPSNTIAIVNPQPRQKSYAATAQFWGRVANGVKQPSTVTLYPKQENRLLVIMILPQDCGRFFEIDDQQIKKVTYSCPEQEKDESADYQNWKVEHNSLMKEVKMIAPPANSNPLYIRDEAFWLIQY
;
A
#
# COMPACT_ATOMS: atom_id res chain seq x y z
N MET A 1 20.49 -62.88 67.25
CA MET A 1 20.70 -61.42 67.37
C MET A 1 20.07 -60.76 66.16
N SER A 2 19.18 -59.80 66.41
CA SER A 2 18.44 -59.03 65.41
C SER A 2 19.36 -58.06 64.66
N LEU A 3 19.11 -57.83 63.37
CA LEU A 3 18.76 -56.49 62.91
C LEU A 3 18.06 -56.54 61.54
N LEU A 4 16.78 -56.19 61.55
CA LEU A 4 16.03 -55.71 60.40
C LEU A 4 16.61 -54.36 59.97
N LEU A 5 16.87 -54.19 58.67
CA LEU A 5 16.87 -52.87 58.03
C LEU A 5 15.97 -52.94 56.80
N LEU A 6 14.73 -52.50 57.03
CA LEU A 6 13.79 -52.10 56.00
C LEU A 6 14.26 -50.77 55.42
N PHE A 7 14.52 -50.74 54.11
CA PHE A 7 14.49 -49.51 53.33
C PHE A 7 13.41 -49.63 52.27
N ASN A 8 12.21 -49.19 52.66
CA ASN A 8 11.23 -48.65 51.74
C ASN A 8 11.75 -47.28 51.29
N THR A 9 11.81 -47.02 49.99
CA THR A 9 11.10 -45.86 49.40
C THR A 9 11.10 -45.88 47.88
N SER A 10 9.89 -45.61 47.38
CA SER A 10 9.54 -44.95 46.12
C SER A 10 9.90 -45.64 44.81
N GLU A 11 8.86 -46.23 44.27
CA GLU A 11 8.58 -46.48 42.86
C GLU A 11 9.29 -45.51 41.90
N LEU A 12 9.83 -46.07 40.82
CA LEU A 12 10.27 -45.35 39.64
C LEU A 12 9.15 -44.42 39.15
N SER A 13 9.23 -43.15 39.52
CA SER A 13 8.46 -42.11 38.86
C SER A 13 9.02 -41.92 37.45
N LYS A 14 8.18 -42.25 36.46
CA LYS A 14 8.43 -42.08 35.03
C LYS A 14 9.00 -40.69 34.76
N VAL A 15 10.25 -40.62 34.32
CA VAL A 15 10.72 -39.46 33.55
C VAL A 15 9.98 -39.50 32.22
N LYS A 16 8.83 -38.84 32.15
CA LYS A 16 8.29 -38.39 30.86
C LYS A 16 9.33 -37.43 30.29
N ASN A 17 9.98 -37.83 29.20
CA ASN A 17 10.69 -36.91 28.33
C ASN A 17 9.67 -35.88 27.81
N ASN A 18 9.47 -34.80 28.56
CA ASN A 18 8.87 -33.57 28.04
C ASN A 18 9.94 -32.86 27.23
N PHE A 19 10.25 -33.37 26.04
CA PHE A 19 10.96 -32.63 25.03
C PHE A 19 9.93 -32.03 24.07
N PHE A 20 9.46 -30.83 24.42
CA PHE A 20 8.78 -29.92 23.51
C PHE A 20 9.14 -28.48 23.91
N PRO A 21 9.26 -27.53 22.97
CA PRO A 21 9.44 -27.66 21.52
C PRO A 21 10.84 -27.16 21.10
N SER A 22 11.33 -27.61 19.94
CA SER A 22 12.33 -26.81 19.22
C SER A 22 11.75 -25.41 19.09
N ASN A 23 12.42 -24.42 19.68
CA ASN A 23 12.12 -23.02 19.45
C ASN A 23 12.13 -22.81 17.94
N THR A 24 10.95 -22.75 17.34
CA THR A 24 10.76 -22.16 16.03
C THR A 24 11.20 -20.72 16.23
N ILE A 25 12.46 -20.43 15.89
CA ILE A 25 12.94 -19.06 15.78
C ILE A 25 11.93 -18.42 14.85
N ALA A 26 11.07 -17.56 15.40
CA ALA A 26 10.14 -16.79 14.61
C ALA A 26 11.01 -15.93 13.70
N ILE A 27 11.13 -16.34 12.44
CA ILE A 27 11.73 -15.51 11.41
C ILE A 27 10.75 -14.33 11.28
N VAL A 28 11.01 -13.27 12.03
CA VAL A 28 10.33 -11.99 11.88
C VAL A 28 10.68 -11.54 10.47
N ASN A 29 9.80 -11.83 9.52
CA ASN A 29 9.99 -11.43 8.13
C ASN A 29 10.16 -9.89 8.14
N PRO A 30 11.36 -9.36 7.87
CA PRO A 30 11.64 -7.94 7.98
C PRO A 30 11.14 -7.18 6.75
N GLN A 31 10.27 -7.81 5.93
CA GLN A 31 9.61 -7.13 4.83
C GLN A 31 8.99 -5.84 5.37
N PRO A 32 9.33 -4.68 4.80
CA PRO A 32 8.74 -3.43 5.23
C PRO A 32 7.24 -3.56 5.05
N ARG A 33 6.50 -3.46 6.16
CA ARG A 33 5.05 -3.50 6.11
C ARG A 33 4.62 -2.30 5.27
N GLN A 34 4.12 -2.57 4.06
CA GLN A 34 3.41 -1.60 3.25
C GLN A 34 2.36 -0.94 4.15
N LYS A 35 2.24 0.39 4.06
CA LYS A 35 1.23 1.12 4.84
C LYS A 35 0.25 1.74 3.87
N SER A 36 -1.00 1.27 3.94
CA SER A 36 -2.10 1.79 3.15
C SER A 36 -2.95 2.74 3.98
N TYR A 37 -3.27 3.89 3.40
CA TYR A 37 -4.06 4.95 4.02
C TYR A 37 -5.30 5.18 3.16
N ALA A 38 -6.47 5.24 3.80
CA ALA A 38 -7.68 5.70 3.13
C ALA A 38 -7.48 7.15 2.72
N ALA A 39 -7.88 7.48 1.51
CA ALA A 39 -7.60 8.76 0.88
C ALA A 39 -8.82 9.27 0.11
N THR A 40 -8.87 10.58 -0.16
CA THR A 40 -9.84 11.16 -1.08
C THR A 40 -9.11 11.77 -2.27
N ALA A 41 -9.41 11.28 -3.47
CA ALA A 41 -8.94 11.86 -4.72
C ALA A 41 -9.94 12.89 -5.21
N GLN A 42 -9.47 14.07 -5.57
CA GLN A 42 -10.27 15.15 -6.11
C GLN A 42 -9.75 15.50 -7.49
N PHE A 43 -10.63 15.57 -8.48
CA PHE A 43 -10.29 15.96 -9.84
C PHE A 43 -10.73 17.38 -10.15
N TRP A 44 -9.85 18.13 -10.80
CA TRP A 44 -10.17 19.39 -11.45
C TRP A 44 -9.70 19.32 -12.90
N GLY A 45 -10.53 19.80 -13.81
CA GLY A 45 -10.25 19.85 -15.22
C GLY A 45 -11.37 20.56 -15.95
N ARG A 46 -11.22 20.74 -17.27
CA ARG A 46 -12.10 21.56 -18.10
C ARG A 46 -13.60 21.25 -17.97
N VAL A 47 -13.94 19.97 -17.80
CA VAL A 47 -15.34 19.48 -17.76
C VAL A 47 -15.80 19.06 -16.36
N ALA A 48 -14.93 19.05 -15.37
CA ALA A 48 -15.23 18.53 -14.04
C ALA A 48 -14.35 19.21 -12.98
N ASN A 49 -14.98 19.90 -12.02
CA ASN A 49 -14.28 20.59 -10.94
C ASN A 49 -14.72 20.05 -9.58
N GLY A 50 -13.77 19.54 -8.81
CA GLY A 50 -13.99 19.06 -7.45
C GLY A 50 -14.74 17.72 -7.37
N VAL A 51 -14.70 16.90 -8.43
CA VAL A 51 -15.27 15.55 -8.37
C VAL A 51 -14.42 14.72 -7.40
N LYS A 52 -15.05 14.27 -6.32
CA LYS A 52 -14.40 13.48 -5.28
C LYS A 52 -14.59 12.00 -5.54
N GLN A 53 -13.53 11.22 -5.37
CA GLN A 53 -13.53 9.77 -5.47
C GLN A 53 -12.83 9.17 -4.25
N PRO A 54 -13.37 8.09 -3.66
CA PRO A 54 -12.65 7.32 -2.67
C PRO A 54 -11.34 6.80 -3.26
N SER A 55 -10.29 6.76 -2.45
CA SER A 55 -8.99 6.30 -2.89
C SER A 55 -8.19 5.68 -1.75
N THR A 56 -7.09 5.04 -2.09
CA THR A 56 -6.09 4.53 -1.14
C THR A 56 -4.72 4.98 -1.58
N VAL A 57 -3.87 5.38 -0.63
CA VAL A 57 -2.44 5.60 -0.88
C VAL A 57 -1.64 4.58 -0.10
N THR A 58 -0.83 3.79 -0.79
CA THR A 58 0.08 2.82 -0.19
C THR A 58 1.52 3.29 -0.32
N LEU A 59 2.17 3.43 0.84
CA LEU A 59 3.59 3.78 0.94
C LEU A 59 4.44 2.51 1.07
N TYR A 60 5.62 2.52 0.45
CA TYR A 60 6.59 1.41 0.48
C TYR A 60 7.86 1.81 1.27
N PRO A 61 7.96 1.49 2.58
CA PRO A 61 8.97 2.08 3.49
C PRO A 61 10.46 1.78 3.22
N LYS A 62 10.81 0.94 2.22
CA LYS A 62 12.21 0.71 1.77
C LYS A 62 12.43 1.09 0.31
N GLN A 63 11.45 1.73 -0.30
CA GLN A 63 11.48 2.32 -1.63
C GLN A 63 10.93 3.72 -1.42
N GLU A 64 11.75 4.60 -0.85
CA GLU A 64 11.30 5.87 -0.24
C GLU A 64 10.49 6.75 -1.20
N ASN A 65 10.63 6.54 -2.51
CA ASN A 65 9.96 7.30 -3.55
C ASN A 65 8.85 6.52 -4.29
N ARG A 66 8.54 5.29 -3.86
CA ARG A 66 7.47 4.49 -4.46
C ARG A 66 6.15 4.67 -3.73
N LEU A 67 5.12 5.00 -4.50
CA LEU A 67 3.74 5.12 -4.04
C LEU A 67 2.84 4.28 -4.95
N LEU A 68 1.80 3.69 -4.37
CA LEU A 68 0.67 3.17 -5.13
C LEU A 68 -0.56 3.96 -4.75
N VAL A 69 -1.15 4.66 -5.72
CA VAL A 69 -2.42 5.38 -5.53
C VAL A 69 -3.50 4.60 -6.25
N ILE A 70 -4.56 4.23 -5.53
CA ILE A 70 -5.70 3.51 -6.09
C ILE A 70 -6.90 4.44 -6.00
N MET A 71 -7.48 4.80 -7.14
CA MET A 71 -8.77 5.49 -7.19
C MET A 71 -9.87 4.46 -7.38
N ILE A 72 -10.84 4.45 -6.48
CA ILE A 72 -11.99 3.55 -6.55
C ILE A 72 -13.06 4.21 -7.42
N LEU A 73 -13.41 3.54 -8.50
CA LEU A 73 -14.39 3.97 -9.48
C LEU A 73 -15.73 3.25 -9.23
N PRO A 74 -16.84 3.70 -9.84
CA PRO A 74 -18.11 2.99 -9.77
C PRO A 74 -17.98 1.52 -10.24
N GLN A 75 -18.90 0.66 -9.79
CA GLN A 75 -19.00 -0.75 -10.21
C GLN A 75 -17.76 -1.60 -9.86
N ASP A 76 -17.18 -1.36 -8.69
CA ASP A 76 -16.00 -2.10 -8.17
C ASP A 76 -14.76 -2.04 -9.08
N CYS A 77 -14.71 -1.02 -9.93
CA CYS A 77 -13.55 -0.73 -10.75
C CYS A 77 -12.51 0.06 -9.96
N GLY A 78 -11.23 -0.07 -10.33
CA GLY A 78 -10.13 0.68 -9.77
C GLY A 78 -9.22 1.22 -10.86
N ARG A 79 -8.66 2.40 -10.62
CA ARG A 79 -7.51 2.92 -11.38
C ARG A 79 -6.30 2.98 -10.48
N PHE A 80 -5.26 2.26 -10.85
CA PHE A 80 -4.06 2.01 -10.06
C PHE A 80 -2.91 2.78 -10.68
N PHE A 81 -2.32 3.70 -9.92
CA PHE A 81 -1.18 4.50 -10.32
C PHE A 81 0.05 4.01 -9.55
N GLU A 82 0.96 3.35 -10.25
CA GLU A 82 2.28 3.06 -9.72
C GLU A 82 3.17 4.27 -9.97
N ILE A 83 3.59 4.91 -8.88
CA ILE A 83 4.40 6.12 -8.90
C ILE A 83 5.76 5.77 -8.32
N ASP A 84 6.82 6.19 -9.00
CA ASP A 84 8.20 6.04 -8.55
C ASP A 84 8.98 7.30 -8.91
N ASP A 85 9.78 7.80 -7.96
CA ASP A 85 10.54 9.05 -8.10
C ASP A 85 9.69 10.22 -8.64
N GLN A 86 8.48 10.38 -8.09
CA GLN A 86 7.53 11.44 -8.52
C GLN A 86 7.15 11.37 -10.01
N GLN A 87 7.19 10.17 -10.60
CA GLN A 87 6.73 9.91 -11.96
C GLN A 87 5.74 8.76 -11.97
N ILE A 88 4.69 8.87 -12.78
CA ILE A 88 3.77 7.76 -13.03
C ILE A 88 4.47 6.76 -13.94
N LYS A 89 4.74 5.55 -13.44
CA LYS A 89 5.40 4.48 -14.20
C LYS A 89 4.42 3.56 -14.89
N LYS A 90 3.27 3.33 -14.25
CA LYS A 90 2.21 2.47 -14.77
C LYS A 90 0.86 2.96 -14.31
N VAL A 91 -0.11 2.90 -15.20
CA VAL A 91 -1.53 3.09 -14.87
C VAL A 91 -2.31 1.89 -15.37
N THR A 92 -2.99 1.20 -14.46
CA THR A 92 -3.90 0.10 -14.81
C THR A 92 -5.31 0.51 -14.45
N TYR A 93 -6.24 0.36 -15.38
CA TYR A 93 -7.66 0.30 -15.11
C TYR A 93 -8.08 -1.15 -14.96
N SER A 94 -8.75 -1.49 -13.86
CA SER A 94 -9.20 -2.85 -13.58
C SER A 94 -10.64 -2.83 -13.11
N CYS A 95 -11.46 -3.66 -13.74
CA CYS A 95 -12.82 -4.00 -13.36
C CYS A 95 -12.96 -5.53 -13.34
N PRO A 96 -14.04 -6.10 -12.78
CA PRO A 96 -14.23 -7.55 -12.74
C PRO A 96 -14.11 -8.26 -14.10
N GLU A 97 -14.52 -7.59 -15.18
CA GLU A 97 -14.56 -8.18 -16.54
C GLU A 97 -13.44 -7.69 -17.46
N GLN A 98 -12.68 -6.66 -17.04
CA GLN A 98 -11.75 -5.98 -17.92
C GLN A 98 -10.54 -5.44 -17.16
N GLU A 99 -9.36 -5.72 -17.69
CA GLU A 99 -8.12 -5.03 -17.34
C GLU A 99 -7.60 -4.29 -18.57
N LYS A 100 -7.18 -3.03 -18.40
CA LYS A 100 -6.67 -2.17 -19.46
C LYS A 100 -5.45 -1.40 -18.94
N ASP A 101 -4.40 -1.39 -19.74
CA ASP A 101 -3.27 -0.48 -19.53
C ASP A 101 -3.64 0.93 -20.02
N GLU A 102 -3.56 1.91 -19.13
CA GLU A 102 -3.80 3.34 -19.42
C GLU A 102 -2.53 4.17 -19.32
N SER A 103 -1.35 3.54 -19.16
CA SER A 103 -0.08 4.24 -18.90
C SER A 103 0.26 5.30 -19.95
N ALA A 104 -0.12 5.08 -21.21
CA ALA A 104 0.09 6.03 -22.30
C ALA A 104 -0.60 7.39 -22.08
N ASP A 105 -1.78 7.39 -21.45
CA ASP A 105 -2.57 8.60 -21.19
C ASP A 105 -1.93 9.49 -20.10
N TYR A 106 -1.03 8.91 -19.30
CA TYR A 106 -0.43 9.52 -18.12
C TYR A 106 1.08 9.75 -18.24
N GLN A 107 1.70 9.39 -19.37
CA GLN A 107 3.16 9.41 -19.54
C GLN A 107 3.81 10.76 -19.24
N ASN A 108 3.14 11.87 -19.57
CA ASN A 108 3.65 13.23 -19.41
C ASN A 108 3.08 13.95 -18.18
N TRP A 109 2.37 13.25 -17.30
CA TRP A 109 1.85 13.85 -16.09
C TRP A 109 2.96 14.02 -15.06
N LYS A 110 2.98 15.18 -14.41
CA LYS A 110 3.87 15.47 -13.29
C LYS A 110 3.25 14.97 -12.00
N VAL A 111 4.03 14.37 -11.10
CA VAL A 111 3.59 14.06 -9.73
C VAL A 111 4.35 14.93 -8.74
N GLU A 112 3.65 15.41 -7.71
CA GLU A 112 4.23 16.06 -6.55
C GLU A 112 3.74 15.32 -5.30
N HIS A 113 4.66 14.83 -4.48
CA HIS A 113 4.32 14.14 -3.24
C HIS A 113 4.85 14.92 -2.04
N ASN A 114 3.94 15.28 -1.14
CA ASN A 114 4.25 15.92 0.13
C ASN A 114 3.86 14.98 1.27
N SER A 115 4.84 14.29 1.84
CA SER A 115 4.62 13.36 2.94
C SER A 115 4.23 14.03 4.26
N LEU A 116 4.60 15.29 4.47
CA LEU A 116 4.25 16.06 5.68
C LEU A 116 2.77 16.46 5.68
N MET A 117 2.29 16.95 4.54
CA MET A 117 0.88 17.32 4.35
C MET A 117 0.01 16.10 4.00
N LYS A 118 0.64 14.95 3.72
CA LYS A 118 0.02 13.72 3.21
C LYS A 118 -0.80 13.96 1.94
N GLU A 119 -0.16 14.59 0.97
CA GLU A 119 -0.77 14.95 -0.30
C GLU A 119 0.02 14.37 -1.47
N VAL A 120 -0.68 13.80 -2.44
CA VAL A 120 -0.15 13.49 -3.77
C VAL A 120 -0.92 14.33 -4.79
N LYS A 121 -0.22 15.10 -5.60
CA LYS A 121 -0.81 15.87 -6.70
C LYS A 121 -0.31 15.31 -8.02
N MET A 122 -1.22 15.00 -8.94
CA MET A 122 -0.87 14.54 -10.29
C MET A 122 -1.41 15.56 -11.29
N ILE A 123 -0.54 16.16 -12.10
CA ILE A 123 -0.84 17.33 -12.93
C ILE A 123 -0.63 16.94 -14.39
N ALA A 124 -1.67 17.12 -15.21
CA ALA A 124 -1.59 16.91 -16.65
C ALA A 124 -0.64 17.92 -17.31
N PRO A 125 -0.02 17.58 -18.44
CA PRO A 125 0.74 18.56 -19.21
C PRO A 125 -0.17 19.69 -19.70
N PRO A 126 0.36 20.91 -19.91
CA PRO A 126 -0.41 22.03 -20.45
C PRO A 126 -0.98 21.65 -21.81
N ALA A 127 -2.26 22.01 -22.05
CA ALA A 127 -2.84 21.88 -23.36
C ALA A 127 -2.15 22.86 -24.33
N ASN A 128 -2.07 22.50 -25.62
CA ASN A 128 -1.54 23.39 -26.67
C ASN A 128 -2.41 24.66 -26.90
N SER A 129 -3.42 24.91 -26.07
CA SER A 129 -4.27 26.10 -26.09
C SER A 129 -3.82 27.15 -25.07
N ASN A 130 -3.93 28.41 -25.51
CA ASN A 130 -3.64 29.68 -24.86
C ASN A 130 -3.28 29.68 -23.34
N PRO A 131 -2.07 30.13 -22.95
CA PRO A 131 -1.56 30.08 -21.56
C PRO A 131 -2.28 30.97 -20.53
N LEU A 132 -3.28 31.76 -20.95
CA LEU A 132 -4.09 32.59 -20.05
C LEU A 132 -5.20 31.81 -19.32
N TYR A 133 -5.43 30.54 -19.67
CA TYR A 133 -6.45 29.70 -19.05
C TYR A 133 -5.80 28.61 -18.18
N ILE A 134 -5.50 28.94 -16.92
CA ILE A 134 -5.08 27.98 -15.86
C ILE A 134 -6.10 26.82 -15.71
N ARG A 135 -7.32 26.96 -16.24
CA ARG A 135 -8.39 25.95 -16.23
C ARG A 135 -8.29 24.90 -17.34
N ASP A 136 -7.31 25.01 -18.24
CA ASP A 136 -7.04 23.99 -19.26
C ASP A 136 -6.20 22.82 -18.73
N GLU A 137 -5.58 22.97 -17.54
CA GLU A 137 -4.78 21.92 -16.91
C GLU A 137 -5.66 21.05 -16.00
N ALA A 138 -5.71 19.75 -16.29
CA ALA A 138 -6.35 18.78 -15.43
C ALA A 138 -5.39 18.36 -14.30
N PHE A 139 -5.88 18.19 -13.07
CA PHE A 139 -5.08 17.60 -12.01
C PHE A 139 -5.90 16.80 -11.01
N TRP A 140 -5.25 15.81 -10.41
CA TRP A 140 -5.71 15.11 -9.23
C TRP A 140 -5.01 15.64 -7.98
N LEU A 141 -5.77 15.88 -6.91
CA LEU A 141 -5.24 16.06 -5.55
C LEU A 141 -5.74 14.89 -4.69
N ILE A 142 -4.82 14.15 -4.08
CA ILE A 142 -5.11 13.00 -3.24
C ILE A 142 -4.59 13.30 -1.84
N GLN A 143 -5.48 13.30 -0.86
CA GLN A 143 -5.16 13.58 0.56
C GLN A 143 -5.40 12.31 1.39
N TYR A 144 -4.43 11.91 2.22
CA TYR A 144 -4.41 10.63 2.96
C TYR A 144 -3.87 10.72 4.40
#